data_AF-A0A397NJR2-F1
#
_entry.id   AF-A0A397NJR2-F1
#
_cell.length_a   1.000
_cell.length_b   1.000
_cell.length_c   1.000
_cell.angle_alpha   90.00
_cell.angle_beta   90.00
_cell.angle_gamma   90.00
#
_symmetry.space_group_name_H-M   'P 1'
#
loop_
_entity.id
_entity.type
_entity.pdbx_description
1 polymer ?
#
loop_
_entity_poly.entity_id
_entity_poly.type
_entity_poly.pdbx_seq_one_letter_code
_entity_poly.pdbx_strand_id
1 'polypeptide(L)'
;MFPRTFHAFTLMLIASSGIADARPADTDALRFQQNLIAVLECRATPTERQALGSQLRAARYGVATERPAHLRGWRFIAADHPEIESAATRIELPAPITANGITTGELLADDLGLGMSINAVQRDRIVAEDGLQMRTSTLHEPFRVWWRPSSDDAAAAQAWRVIRSEGAGNRLSCDYRERYQKLDDQQAADRLREDLVAVLECRADTAAWQRFGEFWTRVSAHSPLGWPAQVRALDAPACMAREGGSRCERITLDAPISVHGLAVSSVMIEPSYASGHVAADLGMVPVDDALQAAIPGATAAGEIIWTLPAAPLQERPRERFVVRTADGRTLMGCATSKAIHSGR
;
A
#
# COMPACT_ATOMS: atom_id res chain seq x y z
N MET A 1 -78.00 12.85 31.06
CA MET A 1 -77.99 13.26 32.47
C MET A 1 -76.74 14.10 32.69
N PHE A 2 -76.90 15.41 32.87
CA PHE A 2 -75.85 16.38 33.31
C PHE A 2 -75.45 16.08 34.78
N PRO A 3 -74.31 16.56 35.35
CA PRO A 3 -73.65 17.87 35.17
C PRO A 3 -72.13 17.82 34.86
N ARG A 4 -71.55 18.76 34.11
CA ARG A 4 -71.07 20.12 34.49
C ARG A 4 -70.06 20.13 35.64
N THR A 5 -68.83 20.59 35.36
CA THR A 5 -68.34 21.91 35.80
C THR A 5 -67.04 22.31 35.10
N PHE A 6 -67.07 23.50 34.50
CA PHE A 6 -65.91 24.31 34.08
C PHE A 6 -65.15 24.80 35.31
N HIS A 7 -63.82 24.94 35.22
CA HIS A 7 -63.08 26.11 35.71
C HIS A 7 -61.79 26.29 34.90
N ALA A 8 -61.63 27.50 34.37
CA ALA A 8 -60.45 28.02 33.70
C ALA A 8 -59.45 28.61 34.73
N PHE A 9 -58.26 28.99 34.24
CA PHE A 9 -57.13 29.65 34.91
C PHE A 9 -56.24 28.67 35.73
N THR A 10 -54.92 28.61 35.56
CA THR A 10 -53.96 29.68 35.24
C THR A 10 -52.69 29.05 34.66
N LEU A 11 -52.11 29.70 33.64
CA LEU A 11 -50.70 29.58 33.28
C LEU A 11 -49.85 29.89 34.53
N MET A 12 -49.10 28.91 35.03
CA MET A 12 -47.86 29.17 35.75
C MET A 12 -46.74 28.41 35.06
N LEU A 13 -45.95 29.19 34.30
CA LEU A 13 -44.53 28.93 34.12
C LEU A 13 -43.90 28.68 35.49
N ILE A 14 -43.50 27.44 35.74
CA ILE A 14 -42.33 27.18 36.58
C ILE A 14 -41.33 26.47 35.69
N ALA A 15 -40.49 27.30 35.08
CA ALA A 15 -39.14 26.92 34.77
C ALA A 15 -38.44 26.57 36.09
N SER A 16 -38.13 25.29 36.25
CA SER A 16 -37.06 24.79 37.11
C SER A 16 -36.43 23.65 36.32
N SER A 17 -35.54 23.98 35.38
CA SER A 17 -34.10 24.17 35.64
C SER A 17 -33.47 22.91 36.21
N GLY A 18 -33.51 21.84 35.42
CA GLY A 18 -32.58 20.72 35.50
C GLY A 18 -31.81 20.66 34.19
N ILE A 19 -31.08 21.72 33.84
CA ILE A 19 -29.92 21.55 32.97
C ILE A 19 -28.98 20.73 33.84
N ALA A 20 -28.94 19.41 33.60
CA ALA A 20 -27.83 18.62 34.06
C ALA A 20 -26.59 19.26 33.43
N ASP A 21 -25.82 20.00 34.22
CA ASP A 21 -24.53 20.51 33.83
C ASP A 21 -23.68 19.29 33.45
N ALA A 22 -23.66 18.95 32.16
CA ALA A 22 -22.65 18.07 31.60
C ALA A 22 -21.32 18.75 31.91
N ARG A 23 -20.52 18.13 32.79
CA ARG A 23 -19.24 18.73 33.19
C ARG A 23 -18.39 18.90 31.92
N PRO A 24 -17.52 19.92 31.85
CA PRO A 24 -16.64 20.11 30.69
C PRO A 24 -15.88 18.83 30.30
N ALA A 25 -15.48 18.03 31.31
CA ALA A 25 -14.84 16.73 31.15
C ALA A 25 -15.71 15.68 30.42
N ASP A 26 -17.03 15.69 30.60
CA ASP A 26 -17.95 14.76 29.92
C ASP A 26 -18.11 15.13 28.44
N THR A 27 -18.01 16.42 28.12
CA THR A 27 -18.06 16.92 26.73
C THR A 27 -16.78 16.58 25.97
N ASP A 28 -15.62 16.69 26.62
CA ASP A 28 -14.32 16.34 26.03
C ASP A 28 -14.17 14.83 25.83
N ALA A 29 -14.63 14.01 26.78
CA ALA A 29 -14.65 12.56 26.66
C ALA A 29 -15.53 12.10 25.49
N LEU A 30 -16.74 12.65 25.37
CA LEU A 30 -17.65 12.35 24.26
C LEU A 30 -17.06 12.76 22.91
N ARG A 31 -16.48 13.97 22.83
CA ARG A 31 -15.84 14.46 21.60
C ARG A 31 -14.63 13.60 21.22
N PHE A 32 -13.82 13.20 22.19
CA PHE A 32 -12.70 12.30 21.97
C PHE A 32 -13.18 10.96 21.39
N GLN A 33 -14.21 10.37 21.98
CA GLN A 33 -14.79 9.11 21.48
C GLN A 33 -15.36 9.25 20.07
N GLN A 34 -16.07 10.34 19.77
CA GLN A 34 -16.60 10.62 18.43
C GLN A 34 -15.48 10.76 17.39
N ASN A 35 -14.41 11.50 17.72
CA ASN A 35 -13.25 11.66 16.85
C ASN A 35 -12.52 10.32 16.64
N LEU A 36 -12.38 9.50 17.68
CA LEU A 36 -11.77 8.18 17.58
C LEU A 36 -12.56 7.27 16.64
N ILE A 37 -13.89 7.20 16.82
CA ILE A 37 -14.76 6.43 15.93
C ILE A 37 -14.67 6.97 14.50
N ALA A 38 -14.69 8.29 14.31
CA ALA A 38 -14.55 8.90 12.99
C ALA A 38 -13.22 8.54 12.32
N VAL A 39 -12.12 8.45 13.08
CA VAL A 39 -10.81 8.03 12.58
C VAL A 39 -10.81 6.56 12.19
N LEU A 40 -11.38 5.69 13.03
CA LEU A 40 -11.45 4.25 12.74
C LEU A 40 -12.40 3.93 11.57
N GLU A 41 -13.38 4.80 11.29
CA GLU A 41 -14.35 4.67 10.20
C GLU A 41 -13.95 5.46 8.93
N CYS A 42 -12.73 5.99 8.88
CA CYS A 42 -12.18 6.74 7.73
C CYS A 42 -12.99 7.98 7.32
N ARG A 43 -13.73 8.58 8.28
CA ARG A 43 -14.61 9.74 8.07
C ARG A 43 -14.19 11.00 8.83
N ALA A 44 -13.03 10.96 9.48
CA ALA A 44 -12.49 12.08 10.24
C ALA A 44 -11.88 13.17 9.33
N THR A 45 -12.26 14.40 9.60
CA THR A 45 -11.69 15.62 9.03
C THR A 45 -10.25 15.86 9.51
N PRO A 46 -9.46 16.72 8.84
CA PRO A 46 -8.12 17.09 9.30
C PRO A 46 -8.09 17.60 10.74
N THR A 47 -9.07 18.43 11.13
CA THR A 47 -9.19 18.99 12.48
C THR A 47 -9.46 17.91 13.53
N GLU A 48 -10.36 16.96 13.25
CA GLU A 48 -10.67 15.85 14.16
C GLU A 48 -9.45 14.94 14.37
N ARG A 49 -8.70 14.65 13.29
CA ARG A 49 -7.45 13.88 13.36
C ARG A 49 -6.40 14.58 14.21
N GLN A 50 -6.18 15.88 13.98
CA GLN A 50 -5.21 16.66 14.74
C GLN A 50 -5.58 16.71 16.23
N ALA A 51 -6.86 16.89 16.55
CA ALA A 51 -7.34 16.91 17.93
C ALA A 51 -7.14 15.55 18.62
N LEU A 52 -7.53 14.45 17.96
CA LEU A 52 -7.35 13.09 18.49
C LEU A 52 -5.86 12.77 18.70
N GLY A 53 -5.03 13.00 17.69
CA GLY A 53 -3.60 12.71 17.74
C GLY A 53 -2.87 13.52 18.80
N SER A 54 -3.28 14.75 19.06
CA SER A 54 -2.72 15.57 20.13
C SER A 54 -3.07 15.02 21.52
N GLN A 55 -4.32 14.60 21.75
CA GLN A 55 -4.73 14.00 23.02
C GLN A 55 -4.05 12.65 23.29
N LEU A 56 -3.93 11.78 22.27
CA LEU A 56 -3.25 10.50 22.41
C LEU A 56 -1.75 10.66 22.71
N ARG A 57 -1.07 11.61 22.05
CA ARG A 57 0.34 11.93 22.34
C ARG A 57 0.51 12.47 23.76
N ALA A 58 -0.35 13.37 24.20
CA ALA A 58 -0.35 13.88 25.58
C ALA A 58 -0.58 12.74 26.59
N ALA A 59 -1.48 11.81 26.30
CA ALA A 59 -1.70 10.66 27.17
C ALA A 59 -0.49 9.73 27.23
N ARG A 60 0.18 9.46 26.12
CA ARG A 60 1.32 8.55 26.06
C ARG A 60 2.61 9.13 26.64
N TYR A 61 2.97 10.35 26.23
CA TYR A 61 4.27 10.95 26.49
C TYR A 61 4.23 12.09 27.52
N GLY A 62 3.03 12.58 27.87
CA GLY A 62 2.87 13.67 28.84
C GLY A 62 3.09 13.22 30.28
N VAL A 63 3.24 14.20 31.17
CA VAL A 63 3.38 13.96 32.60
C VAL A 63 2.08 13.31 33.13
N ALA A 64 2.21 12.29 33.99
CA ALA A 64 1.06 11.53 34.49
C ALA A 64 -0.03 12.40 35.14
N THR A 65 0.36 13.52 35.77
CA THR A 65 -0.54 14.49 36.41
C THR A 65 -1.31 15.37 35.42
N GLU A 66 -0.78 15.56 34.21
CA GLU A 66 -1.36 16.37 33.13
C GLU A 66 -2.22 15.55 32.16
N ARG A 67 -2.26 14.22 32.34
CA ARG A 67 -3.04 13.32 31.49
C ARG A 67 -4.54 13.64 31.61
N PRO A 68 -5.25 13.84 30.48
CA PRO A 68 -6.69 14.04 30.48
C PRO A 68 -7.42 12.92 31.25
N ALA A 69 -8.41 13.30 32.06
CA ALA A 69 -9.06 12.37 32.99
C ALA A 69 -9.65 11.13 32.28
N HIS A 70 -10.25 11.32 31.10
CA HIS A 70 -10.82 10.25 30.27
C HIS A 70 -9.79 9.31 29.63
N LEU A 71 -8.49 9.66 29.67
CA LEU A 71 -7.40 8.86 29.11
C LEU A 71 -6.54 8.18 30.19
N ARG A 72 -6.82 8.38 31.48
CA ARG A 72 -6.00 7.81 32.56
C ARG A 72 -5.96 6.28 32.60
N GLY A 73 -7.05 5.62 32.22
CA GLY A 73 -7.16 4.15 32.18
C GLY A 73 -6.59 3.50 30.92
N TRP A 74 -6.07 4.27 29.97
CA TRP A 74 -5.50 3.75 28.73
C TRP A 74 -4.06 3.29 28.94
N ARG A 75 -3.69 2.14 28.39
CA ARG A 75 -2.34 1.58 28.50
C ARG A 75 -1.66 1.55 27.14
N PHE A 76 -0.43 2.02 27.08
CA PHE A 76 0.38 2.08 25.86
C PHE A 76 1.58 1.15 26.04
N ILE A 77 1.73 0.18 25.16
CA ILE A 77 2.74 -0.89 25.24
C ILE A 77 3.51 -0.89 23.92
N ALA A 78 4.84 -0.79 23.99
CA ALA A 78 5.67 -0.97 22.80
C ALA A 78 5.55 -2.41 22.31
N ALA A 79 5.38 -2.62 21.01
CA ALA A 79 5.49 -3.95 20.45
C ALA A 79 6.99 -4.29 20.32
N ASP A 80 7.47 -5.30 21.04
CA ASP A 80 8.86 -5.72 20.99
C ASP A 80 9.13 -6.46 19.66
N HIS A 81 9.91 -5.87 18.76
CA HIS A 81 10.56 -6.60 17.65
C HIS A 81 12.07 -6.32 17.66
N PRO A 82 12.93 -7.34 17.85
CA PRO A 82 14.35 -7.14 18.13
C PRO A 82 15.22 -6.75 16.93
N GLU A 83 14.71 -6.79 15.69
CA GLU A 83 15.53 -6.58 14.48
C GLU A 83 14.95 -5.56 13.50
N ILE A 84 13.80 -4.96 13.83
CA ILE A 84 13.20 -3.87 13.06
C ILE A 84 12.78 -2.83 14.10
N GLU A 85 13.19 -1.57 13.94
CA GLU A 85 12.50 -0.45 14.58
C GLU A 85 11.08 -0.32 14.01
N SER A 86 10.24 -1.34 14.14
CA SER A 86 8.82 -1.26 13.82
C SER A 86 8.14 -0.62 15.02
N ALA A 87 8.01 0.70 14.97
CA ALA A 87 7.46 1.59 16.00
C ALA A 87 5.95 1.38 16.31
N ALA A 88 5.46 0.14 16.20
CA ALA A 88 4.09 -0.20 16.50
C ALA A 88 3.83 -0.14 18.01
N THR A 89 2.68 0.39 18.37
CA THR A 89 2.25 0.54 19.76
C THR A 89 0.90 -0.09 19.95
N ARG A 90 0.83 -1.03 20.88
CA ARG A 90 -0.40 -1.63 21.36
C ARG A 90 -1.04 -0.72 22.39
N ILE A 91 -2.32 -0.41 22.20
CA ILE A 91 -3.11 0.47 23.04
C ILE A 91 -4.26 -0.33 23.62
N GLU A 92 -4.19 -0.67 24.91
CA GLU A 92 -5.28 -1.35 25.61
C GLU A 92 -6.30 -0.30 26.10
N LEU A 93 -7.57 -0.52 25.75
CA LEU A 93 -8.66 0.38 26.05
C LEU A 93 -9.28 0.04 27.42
N PRO A 94 -9.63 1.05 28.25
CA PRO A 94 -10.31 0.79 29.52
C PRO A 94 -11.74 0.28 29.34
N ALA A 95 -12.36 0.55 28.19
CA ALA A 95 -13.66 0.03 27.79
C ALA A 95 -13.64 -0.27 26.29
N PRO A 96 -14.34 -1.32 25.83
CA PRO A 96 -14.36 -1.67 24.42
C PRO A 96 -15.08 -0.59 23.60
N ILE A 97 -14.61 -0.37 22.39
CA ILE A 97 -15.23 0.53 21.40
C ILE A 97 -15.76 -0.27 20.22
N THR A 98 -16.79 0.25 19.56
CA THR A 98 -17.32 -0.33 18.33
C THR A 98 -17.15 0.65 17.18
N ALA A 99 -16.50 0.20 16.10
CA ALA A 99 -16.33 0.94 14.85
C ALA A 99 -16.37 -0.05 13.68
N ASN A 100 -16.93 0.33 12.53
CA ASN A 100 -17.13 -0.57 11.37
C ASN A 100 -17.87 -1.89 11.73
N GLY A 101 -18.76 -1.84 12.74
CA GLY A 101 -19.46 -3.02 13.26
C GLY A 101 -18.55 -4.05 13.94
N ILE A 102 -17.35 -3.65 14.38
CA ILE A 102 -16.38 -4.48 15.08
C ILE A 102 -16.16 -3.90 16.48
N THR A 103 -16.33 -4.72 17.51
CA THR A 103 -16.06 -4.34 18.90
C THR A 103 -14.65 -4.80 19.29
N THR A 104 -13.82 -3.89 19.80
CA THR A 104 -12.45 -4.19 20.24
C THR A 104 -12.14 -3.55 21.59
N GLY A 105 -11.32 -4.23 22.39
CA GLY A 105 -10.68 -3.69 23.61
C GLY A 105 -9.24 -3.24 23.38
N GLU A 106 -8.73 -3.35 22.15
CA GLU A 106 -7.34 -3.05 21.81
C GLU A 106 -7.25 -2.35 20.45
N LEU A 107 -6.31 -1.41 20.34
CA LEU A 107 -5.91 -0.76 19.09
C LEU A 107 -4.41 -0.92 18.87
N LEU A 108 -4.00 -0.87 17.61
CA LEU A 108 -2.60 -0.77 17.21
C LEU A 108 -2.36 0.60 16.55
N ALA A 109 -1.25 1.23 16.89
CA ALA A 109 -0.80 2.50 16.30
C ALA A 109 0.56 2.32 15.64
N ASP A 110 0.71 2.73 14.39
CA ASP A 110 1.97 2.73 13.64
C ASP A 110 2.02 3.86 12.59
N ASP A 111 2.85 3.71 11.56
CA ASP A 111 3.07 4.64 10.46
C ASP A 111 1.80 4.96 9.65
N LEU A 112 0.86 4.02 9.55
CA LEU A 112 -0.47 4.26 8.96
C LEU A 112 -1.49 4.89 9.93
N GLY A 113 -1.12 5.05 11.19
CA GLY A 113 -1.99 5.56 12.25
C GLY A 113 -2.69 4.45 13.02
N LEU A 114 -3.93 4.70 13.44
CA LEU A 114 -4.69 3.78 14.29
C LEU A 114 -5.34 2.67 13.48
N GLY A 115 -5.31 1.45 13.99
CA GLY A 115 -6.03 0.33 13.41
C GLY A 115 -6.54 -0.68 14.43
N MET A 116 -7.47 -1.50 13.96
CA MET A 116 -8.16 -2.54 14.72
C MET A 116 -7.76 -3.91 14.20
N SER A 117 -7.51 -4.85 15.09
CA SER A 117 -7.36 -6.26 14.72
C SER A 117 -8.70 -6.81 14.24
N ILE A 118 -8.69 -7.53 13.12
CA ILE A 118 -9.86 -8.18 12.54
C ILE A 118 -9.56 -9.64 12.22
N ASN A 119 -10.59 -10.47 12.25
CA ASN A 119 -10.49 -11.85 11.80
C ASN A 119 -10.70 -11.96 10.27
N ALA A 120 -10.45 -13.15 9.72
CA ALA A 120 -10.58 -13.40 8.28
C ALA A 120 -12.00 -13.14 7.75
N VAL A 121 -13.05 -13.49 8.52
CA VAL A 121 -14.46 -13.29 8.12
C VAL A 121 -14.79 -11.80 8.03
N GLN A 122 -14.34 -11.01 9.01
CA GLN A 122 -14.52 -9.55 9.02
C GLN A 122 -13.76 -8.89 7.87
N ARG A 123 -12.53 -9.35 7.58
CA ARG A 123 -11.77 -8.90 6.41
C ARG A 123 -12.57 -9.16 5.13
N ASP A 124 -13.00 -10.39 4.90
CA ASP A 124 -13.64 -10.78 3.64
C ASP A 124 -14.93 -10.00 3.41
N ARG A 125 -15.70 -9.75 4.48
CA ARG A 125 -16.86 -8.85 4.44
C ARG A 125 -16.48 -7.43 3.99
N ILE A 126 -15.50 -6.80 4.65
CA ILE A 126 -15.10 -5.41 4.34
C ILE A 126 -14.55 -5.31 2.92
N VAL A 127 -13.71 -6.28 2.50
CA VAL A 127 -13.16 -6.32 1.14
C VAL A 127 -14.27 -6.35 0.10
N ALA A 128 -15.30 -7.17 0.31
CA ALA A 128 -16.43 -7.28 -0.60
C ALA A 128 -17.32 -6.02 -0.59
N GLU A 129 -17.66 -5.48 0.58
CA GLU A 129 -18.49 -4.29 0.73
C GLU A 129 -17.85 -3.05 0.08
N ASP A 130 -16.53 -2.91 0.20
CA ASP A 130 -15.82 -1.72 -0.25
C ASP A 130 -15.15 -1.85 -1.62
N GLY A 131 -15.19 -3.03 -2.23
CA GLY A 131 -14.50 -3.31 -3.49
C GLY A 131 -12.98 -3.11 -3.38
N LEU A 132 -12.38 -3.52 -2.26
CA LEU A 132 -10.94 -3.33 -2.04
C LEU A 132 -10.11 -4.23 -2.96
N GLN A 133 -9.04 -3.68 -3.53
CA GLN A 133 -8.07 -4.40 -4.33
C GLN A 133 -6.90 -4.90 -3.48
N MET A 134 -6.34 -6.04 -3.86
CA MET A 134 -5.25 -6.68 -3.12
C MET A 134 -3.88 -6.39 -3.74
N ARG A 135 -2.90 -6.09 -2.89
CA ARG A 135 -1.46 -6.13 -3.19
C ARG A 135 -0.75 -7.14 -2.33
N THR A 136 0.29 -7.78 -2.86
CA THR A 136 1.02 -8.84 -2.15
C THR A 136 2.54 -8.74 -2.31
N SER A 137 3.29 -9.03 -1.24
CA SER A 137 4.75 -9.22 -1.29
C SER A 137 5.16 -10.54 -0.65
N THR A 138 6.14 -11.23 -1.25
CA THR A 138 6.82 -12.39 -0.66
C THR A 138 8.33 -12.22 -0.54
N LEU A 139 8.85 -11.00 -0.75
CA LEU A 139 10.30 -10.75 -0.80
C LEU A 139 11.00 -10.92 0.57
N HIS A 140 10.32 -10.58 1.66
CA HIS A 140 10.80 -10.74 3.03
C HIS A 140 9.89 -11.67 3.83
N GLU A 141 8.71 -11.17 4.20
CA GLU A 141 7.65 -11.94 4.81
C GLU A 141 6.36 -11.82 3.98
N PRO A 142 5.50 -12.85 3.96
CA PRO A 142 4.22 -12.77 3.28
C PRO A 142 3.39 -11.61 3.80
N PHE A 143 3.23 -10.60 2.96
CA PHE A 143 2.49 -9.39 3.28
C PHE A 143 1.35 -9.21 2.30
N ARG A 144 0.13 -8.99 2.82
CA ARG A 144 -1.04 -8.68 1.99
C ARG A 144 -1.69 -7.39 2.43
N VAL A 145 -2.05 -6.58 1.45
CA VAL A 145 -2.77 -5.32 1.66
C VAL A 145 -4.02 -5.32 0.83
N TRP A 146 -5.15 -4.98 1.42
CA TRP A 146 -6.34 -4.60 0.69
C TRP A 146 -6.53 -3.10 0.81
N TRP A 147 -6.69 -2.42 -0.31
CA TRP A 147 -6.81 -0.97 -0.38
C TRP A 147 -7.77 -0.59 -1.51
N ARG A 148 -8.36 0.60 -1.45
CA ARG A 148 -9.19 1.13 -2.54
C ARG A 148 -8.31 1.95 -3.50
N PRO A 149 -8.30 1.66 -4.81
CA PRO A 149 -7.65 2.51 -5.81
C PRO A 149 -8.15 3.95 -5.76
N SER A 150 -7.33 4.88 -6.23
CA SER A 150 -7.74 6.27 -6.36
C SER A 150 -8.99 6.38 -7.24
N SER A 151 -10.13 6.75 -6.63
CA SER A 151 -11.35 7.10 -7.38
C SER A 151 -11.24 8.55 -7.88
N ASP A 152 -11.65 8.83 -9.12
CA ASP A 152 -11.74 10.19 -9.66
C ASP A 152 -12.84 11.04 -8.99
N ASP A 153 -13.65 10.42 -8.14
CA ASP A 153 -14.70 11.11 -7.41
C ASP A 153 -14.11 11.98 -6.29
N ALA A 154 -14.10 13.29 -6.57
CA ALA A 154 -13.70 14.35 -5.65
C ALA A 154 -14.50 14.39 -4.34
N ALA A 155 -15.67 13.72 -4.29
CA ALA A 155 -16.55 13.68 -3.13
C ALA A 155 -16.43 12.38 -2.31
N ALA A 156 -15.72 11.34 -2.78
CA ALA A 156 -15.98 9.97 -2.32
C ALA A 156 -15.24 9.46 -1.08
N ALA A 157 -14.23 10.14 -0.51
CA ALA A 157 -13.59 9.67 0.73
C ALA A 157 -12.68 10.72 1.37
N GLN A 158 -12.79 10.91 2.69
CA GLN A 158 -11.78 11.64 3.48
C GLN A 158 -10.53 10.78 3.78
N ALA A 159 -10.66 9.44 3.68
CA ALA A 159 -9.58 8.45 3.76
C ALA A 159 -9.98 7.12 3.11
N TRP A 160 -8.98 6.30 2.77
CA TRP A 160 -9.21 4.96 2.24
C TRP A 160 -9.08 3.90 3.34
N ARG A 161 -9.98 2.92 3.34
CA ARG A 161 -9.84 1.74 4.18
C ARG A 161 -8.68 0.88 3.68
N VAL A 162 -7.84 0.48 4.62
CA VAL A 162 -6.66 -0.36 4.38
C VAL A 162 -6.73 -1.55 5.31
N ILE A 163 -6.60 -2.76 4.77
CA ILE A 163 -6.42 -3.96 5.58
C ILE A 163 -5.03 -4.53 5.33
N ARG A 164 -4.27 -4.80 6.39
CA ARG A 164 -2.98 -5.49 6.32
C ARG A 164 -3.06 -6.89 6.90
N SER A 165 -2.31 -7.82 6.33
CA SER A 165 -2.00 -9.13 6.91
C SER A 165 -0.49 -9.21 7.09
N GLU A 166 -0.05 -9.14 8.34
CA GLU A 166 1.32 -9.40 8.79
C GLU A 166 1.28 -10.69 9.62
N GLY A 167 1.94 -11.75 9.14
CA GLY A 167 1.88 -13.07 9.78
C GLY A 167 0.44 -13.61 9.90
N ALA A 168 0.02 -13.95 11.13
CA ALA A 168 -1.28 -14.59 11.41
C ALA A 168 -2.45 -13.62 11.59
N GLY A 169 -2.21 -12.32 11.75
CA GLY A 169 -3.24 -11.31 12.05
C GLY A 169 -3.70 -10.53 10.83
N ASN A 170 -4.92 -9.98 10.87
CA ASN A 170 -5.35 -8.94 9.94
C ASN A 170 -5.64 -7.65 10.72
N ARG A 171 -5.33 -6.49 10.13
CA ARG A 171 -5.53 -5.18 10.76
C ARG A 171 -6.21 -4.22 9.79
N LEU A 172 -7.30 -3.59 10.24
CA LEU A 172 -8.01 -2.53 9.54
C LEU A 172 -7.53 -1.15 10.00
N SER A 173 -7.15 -0.27 9.08
CA SER A 173 -6.73 1.12 9.32
C SER A 173 -7.26 2.05 8.22
N CYS A 174 -7.03 3.36 8.38
CA CYS A 174 -7.44 4.39 7.43
C CYS A 174 -6.24 5.17 6.91
N ASP A 175 -6.10 5.26 5.59
CA ASP A 175 -5.08 6.04 4.90
C ASP A 175 -5.62 7.42 4.50
N TYR A 176 -5.04 8.47 5.08
CA TYR A 176 -5.46 9.87 4.93
C TYR A 176 -4.57 10.70 3.98
N ARG A 177 -3.78 10.07 3.11
CA ARG A 177 -2.94 10.80 2.13
C ARG A 177 -3.76 11.84 1.35
N GLU A 178 -3.28 13.08 1.33
CA GLU A 178 -4.04 14.24 0.87
C GLU A 178 -4.20 14.29 -0.66
N ARG A 179 -5.26 14.99 -1.13
CA ARG A 179 -5.62 15.14 -2.54
C ARG A 179 -4.51 15.73 -3.43
N TYR A 180 -3.62 16.55 -2.88
CA TYR A 180 -2.49 17.12 -3.62
C TYR A 180 -1.35 16.12 -3.82
N GLN A 181 -1.11 15.25 -2.84
CA GLN A 181 -0.17 14.14 -2.94
C GLN A 181 -0.61 13.15 -4.02
N LYS A 182 -1.92 12.93 -4.15
CA LYS A 182 -2.53 12.11 -5.21
C LYS A 182 -2.28 12.63 -6.64
N LEU A 183 -2.29 13.94 -6.87
CA LEU A 183 -2.11 14.50 -8.21
C LEU A 183 -0.65 14.37 -8.67
N ASP A 184 0.28 14.57 -7.74
CA ASP A 184 1.72 14.34 -7.96
C ASP A 184 2.00 12.84 -8.16
N ASP A 185 1.38 11.98 -7.36
CA ASP A 185 1.45 10.52 -7.51
C ASP A 185 0.90 10.04 -8.87
N GLN A 186 -0.18 10.63 -9.38
CA GLN A 186 -0.76 10.30 -10.70
C GLN A 186 0.14 10.75 -11.86
N GLN A 187 0.74 11.94 -11.79
CA GLN A 187 1.67 12.39 -12.82
C GLN A 187 2.99 11.61 -12.79
N ALA A 188 3.48 11.27 -11.59
CA ALA A 188 4.62 10.38 -11.43
C ALA A 188 4.30 8.97 -11.96
N ALA A 189 3.06 8.52 -11.77
CA ALA A 189 2.55 7.24 -12.22
C ALA A 189 2.59 7.08 -13.76
N ASP A 190 2.10 8.07 -14.51
CA ASP A 190 2.10 8.01 -15.96
C ASP A 190 3.52 8.07 -16.54
N ARG A 191 4.38 8.93 -15.99
CA ARG A 191 5.79 9.02 -16.40
C ARG A 191 6.56 7.72 -16.13
N LEU A 192 6.31 7.10 -14.98
CA LEU A 192 6.94 5.81 -14.64
C LEU A 192 6.55 4.71 -15.63
N ARG A 193 5.31 4.71 -16.12
CA ARG A 193 4.86 3.75 -17.14
C ARG A 193 5.66 3.93 -18.44
N GLU A 194 5.89 5.17 -18.86
CA GLU A 194 6.70 5.48 -20.04
C GLU A 194 8.17 5.11 -19.84
N ASP A 195 8.74 5.42 -18.67
CA ASP A 195 10.11 5.06 -18.31
C ASP A 195 10.31 3.54 -18.31
N LEU A 196 9.34 2.78 -17.76
CA LEU A 196 9.39 1.32 -17.72
C LEU A 196 9.40 0.72 -19.13
N VAL A 197 8.53 1.20 -20.02
CA VAL A 197 8.55 0.80 -21.44
C VAL A 197 9.89 1.15 -22.08
N ALA A 198 10.40 2.37 -21.85
CA ALA A 198 11.68 2.79 -22.41
C ALA A 198 12.85 1.92 -21.91
N VAL A 199 12.87 1.53 -20.64
CA VAL A 199 13.87 0.62 -20.06
C VAL A 199 13.81 -0.74 -20.73
N LEU A 200 12.61 -1.31 -20.83
CA LEU A 200 12.37 -2.63 -21.41
C LEU A 200 12.73 -2.70 -22.90
N GLU A 201 12.45 -1.64 -23.66
CA GLU A 201 12.78 -1.56 -25.10
C GLU A 201 14.23 -1.13 -25.39
N CYS A 202 15.04 -0.95 -24.33
CA CYS A 202 16.42 -0.50 -24.41
C CYS A 202 16.55 0.91 -25.06
N ARG A 203 15.53 1.76 -24.86
CA ARG A 203 15.45 3.15 -25.34
C ARG A 203 15.61 4.19 -24.23
N ALA A 204 15.57 3.77 -22.96
CA ALA A 204 15.72 4.68 -21.82
C ALA A 204 17.07 5.42 -21.85
N ASP A 205 16.98 6.72 -21.59
CA ASP A 205 18.12 7.60 -21.33
C ASP A 205 18.58 7.51 -19.85
N THR A 206 19.61 8.27 -19.49
CA THR A 206 20.14 8.30 -18.11
C THR A 206 19.08 8.66 -17.08
N ALA A 207 18.21 9.62 -17.39
CA ALA A 207 17.23 10.13 -16.44
C ALA A 207 16.11 9.11 -16.21
N ALA A 208 15.66 8.43 -17.26
CA ALA A 208 14.71 7.32 -17.16
C ALA A 208 15.29 6.14 -16.37
N TRP A 209 16.56 5.79 -16.57
CA TRP A 209 17.23 4.75 -15.77
C TRP A 209 17.36 5.14 -14.29
N GLN A 210 17.65 6.41 -13.99
CA GLN A 210 17.69 6.88 -12.61
C GLN A 210 16.30 6.78 -11.95
N ARG A 211 15.25 7.25 -12.62
CA ARG A 211 13.87 7.14 -12.11
C ARG A 211 13.41 5.69 -11.96
N PHE A 212 13.84 4.80 -12.87
CA PHE A 212 13.63 3.37 -12.71
C PHE A 212 14.35 2.79 -11.48
N GLY A 213 15.58 3.23 -11.19
CA GLY A 213 16.31 2.84 -9.98
C GLY A 213 15.64 3.32 -8.69
N GLU A 214 15.11 4.55 -8.68
CA GLU A 214 14.32 5.10 -7.57
C GLU A 214 13.00 4.34 -7.38
N PHE A 215 12.32 4.02 -8.49
CA PHE A 215 11.16 3.13 -8.50
C PHE A 215 11.48 1.77 -7.88
N TRP A 216 12.55 1.13 -8.35
CA TRP A 216 12.95 -0.18 -7.88
C TRP A 216 13.27 -0.18 -6.38
N THR A 217 14.05 0.81 -5.91
CA THR A 217 14.37 0.98 -4.49
C THR A 217 13.10 1.14 -3.65
N ARG A 218 12.10 1.86 -4.16
CA ARG A 218 10.81 2.01 -3.47
C ARG A 218 10.07 0.67 -3.35
N VAL A 219 10.08 -0.14 -4.41
CA VAL A 219 9.37 -1.43 -4.45
C VAL A 219 10.06 -2.48 -3.58
N SER A 220 11.39 -2.58 -3.64
CA SER A 220 12.14 -3.60 -2.91
C SER A 220 12.31 -3.30 -1.42
N ALA A 221 12.43 -2.03 -1.03
CA ALA A 221 12.70 -1.66 0.36
C ALA A 221 11.45 -1.33 1.19
N HIS A 222 10.30 -1.06 0.57
CA HIS A 222 9.10 -0.61 1.28
C HIS A 222 7.99 -1.66 1.28
N SER A 223 7.12 -1.54 2.30
CA SER A 223 5.84 -2.26 2.36
C SER A 223 4.98 -1.97 1.11
N PRO A 224 4.13 -2.92 0.66
CA PRO A 224 3.18 -2.75 -0.44
C PRO A 224 2.28 -1.51 -0.41
N LEU A 225 2.18 -0.85 0.74
CA LEU A 225 1.49 0.43 0.92
C LEU A 225 2.22 1.63 0.31
N GLY A 226 3.55 1.61 0.36
CA GLY A 226 4.41 2.65 -0.22
C GLY A 226 4.71 2.43 -1.70
N TRP A 227 4.25 1.31 -2.27
CA TRP A 227 4.50 1.02 -3.67
C TRP A 227 3.73 1.96 -4.60
N PRO A 228 4.33 2.33 -5.74
CA PRO A 228 3.65 3.05 -6.81
C PRO A 228 2.33 2.38 -7.22
N ALA A 229 1.37 3.17 -7.72
CA ALA A 229 0.04 2.70 -8.12
C ALA A 229 0.09 1.50 -9.09
N GLN A 230 1.11 1.46 -9.95
CA GLN A 230 1.34 0.47 -11.00
C GLN A 230 1.70 -0.92 -10.46
N VAL A 231 2.09 -1.06 -9.19
CA VAL A 231 2.60 -2.33 -8.68
C VAL A 231 1.50 -3.06 -7.92
N ARG A 232 1.18 -4.27 -8.39
CA ARG A 232 0.20 -5.16 -7.77
C ARG A 232 0.84 -6.22 -6.89
N ALA A 233 1.96 -6.80 -7.32
CA ALA A 233 2.64 -7.82 -6.53
C ALA A 233 4.16 -7.79 -6.72
N LEU A 234 4.87 -8.26 -5.70
CA LEU A 234 6.30 -8.54 -5.74
C LEU A 234 6.54 -9.95 -5.20
N ASP A 235 7.19 -10.78 -5.99
CA ASP A 235 7.67 -12.09 -5.55
C ASP A 235 9.12 -12.31 -5.97
N ALA A 236 9.76 -13.32 -5.38
CA ALA A 236 11.17 -13.64 -5.63
C ALA A 236 11.29 -15.04 -6.27
N PRO A 237 10.88 -15.22 -7.53
CA PRO A 237 10.95 -16.51 -8.19
C PRO A 237 12.41 -16.87 -8.50
N ALA A 238 12.64 -18.17 -8.74
CA ALA A 238 13.89 -18.60 -9.35
C ALA A 238 13.98 -18.03 -10.77
N CYS A 239 15.12 -17.44 -11.11
CA CYS A 239 15.34 -16.87 -12.43
C CYS A 239 16.30 -17.70 -13.27
N MET A 240 16.23 -17.51 -14.60
CA MET A 240 17.16 -17.96 -15.66
C MET A 240 18.04 -19.18 -15.31
N ALA A 241 17.71 -20.34 -15.89
CA ALA A 241 18.13 -21.69 -15.51
C ALA A 241 19.64 -21.94 -15.29
N ARG A 242 20.00 -22.41 -14.09
CA ARG A 242 20.61 -23.75 -13.79
C ARG A 242 20.57 -23.98 -12.27
N GLU A 243 20.79 -25.21 -11.81
CA GLU A 243 20.87 -25.53 -10.36
C GLU A 243 21.81 -24.53 -9.65
N GLY A 244 21.25 -23.75 -8.71
CA GLY A 244 21.95 -22.65 -8.03
C GLY A 244 21.71 -21.24 -8.62
N GLY A 245 20.76 -21.07 -9.53
CA GLY A 245 20.44 -19.81 -10.22
C GLY A 245 20.15 -18.62 -9.30
N SER A 246 20.41 -17.41 -9.82
CA SER A 246 20.12 -16.14 -9.15
C SER A 246 18.62 -15.99 -8.88
N ARG A 247 18.28 -15.47 -7.70
CA ARG A 247 16.90 -15.05 -7.39
C ARG A 247 16.63 -13.78 -8.18
N CYS A 248 15.57 -13.76 -8.98
CA CYS A 248 15.05 -12.51 -9.49
C CYS A 248 13.93 -12.04 -8.58
N GLU A 249 13.65 -10.75 -8.66
CA GLU A 249 12.39 -10.20 -8.21
C GLU A 249 11.48 -10.00 -9.41
N ARG A 250 10.22 -10.40 -9.26
CA ARG A 250 9.19 -10.21 -10.27
C ARG A 250 8.14 -9.25 -9.75
N ILE A 251 8.03 -8.12 -10.44
CA ILE A 251 7.00 -7.11 -10.26
C ILE A 251 5.81 -7.48 -11.14
N THR A 252 4.64 -7.65 -10.55
CA THR A 252 3.37 -7.73 -11.30
C THR A 252 2.76 -6.34 -11.37
N LEU A 253 2.36 -5.93 -12.57
CA LEU A 253 1.74 -4.63 -12.84
C LEU A 253 0.23 -4.66 -12.55
N ASP A 254 -0.31 -3.52 -12.15
CA ASP A 254 -1.75 -3.31 -11.89
C ASP A 254 -2.55 -3.29 -13.19
N ALA A 255 -2.04 -2.55 -14.18
CA ALA A 255 -2.51 -2.55 -15.56
C ALA A 255 -1.38 -2.98 -16.50
N PRO A 256 -1.68 -3.76 -17.55
CA PRO A 256 -0.66 -4.16 -18.52
C PRO A 256 -0.12 -2.95 -19.28
N ILE A 257 1.17 -2.99 -19.59
CA ILE A 257 1.82 -2.05 -20.51
C ILE A 257 2.02 -2.72 -21.87
N SER A 258 2.21 -1.93 -22.92
CA SER A 258 2.60 -2.43 -24.23
C SER A 258 4.09 -2.19 -24.44
N VAL A 259 4.84 -3.25 -24.71
CA VAL A 259 6.28 -3.22 -25.01
C VAL A 259 6.46 -3.90 -26.35
N HIS A 260 6.97 -3.19 -27.36
CA HIS A 260 7.06 -3.68 -28.73
C HIS A 260 5.71 -4.22 -29.29
N GLY A 261 4.59 -3.64 -28.86
CA GLY A 261 3.25 -4.09 -29.26
C GLY A 261 2.73 -5.33 -28.52
N LEU A 262 3.53 -5.93 -27.64
CA LEU A 262 3.16 -7.07 -26.80
C LEU A 262 2.67 -6.59 -25.43
N ALA A 263 1.59 -7.20 -24.94
CA ALA A 263 1.06 -6.90 -23.62
C ALA A 263 1.95 -7.53 -22.53
N VAL A 264 2.42 -6.70 -21.59
CA VAL A 264 3.28 -7.10 -20.48
C VAL A 264 2.57 -6.81 -19.17
N SER A 265 2.37 -7.86 -18.38
CA SER A 265 1.74 -7.75 -17.05
C SER A 265 2.74 -7.90 -15.90
N SER A 266 4.00 -8.22 -16.19
CA SER A 266 5.03 -8.41 -15.19
C SER A 266 6.42 -8.09 -15.71
N VAL A 267 7.29 -7.65 -14.81
CA VAL A 267 8.68 -7.29 -15.07
C VAL A 267 9.56 -8.09 -14.11
N MET A 268 10.59 -8.73 -14.63
CA MET A 268 11.64 -9.40 -13.85
C MET A 268 12.87 -8.52 -13.77
N ILE A 269 13.45 -8.47 -12.58
CA ILE A 269 14.67 -7.74 -12.25
C ILE A 269 15.62 -8.73 -11.60
N GLU A 270 16.86 -8.77 -12.09
CA GLU A 270 17.93 -9.48 -11.41
C GLU A 270 18.65 -8.52 -10.45
N PRO A 271 18.56 -8.71 -9.12
CA PRO A 271 19.09 -7.78 -8.12
C PRO A 271 20.61 -7.68 -8.08
N SER A 272 21.37 -8.57 -8.75
CA SER A 272 22.81 -8.37 -8.88
C SER A 272 23.09 -7.18 -9.80
N TYR A 273 23.35 -6.03 -9.19
CA TYR A 273 23.77 -4.77 -9.82
C TYR A 273 24.91 -4.90 -10.85
N ALA A 274 25.65 -6.03 -10.82
CA ALA A 274 26.71 -6.35 -11.76
C ALA A 274 26.20 -6.86 -13.13
N SER A 275 24.99 -7.41 -13.20
CA SER A 275 24.37 -7.90 -14.43
C SER A 275 23.32 -6.92 -14.99
N GLY A 276 22.46 -6.35 -14.15
CA GLY A 276 21.61 -5.22 -14.56
C GLY A 276 20.66 -5.53 -15.72
N HIS A 277 20.03 -6.70 -15.71
CA HIS A 277 18.96 -7.03 -16.66
C HIS A 277 17.60 -6.66 -16.07
N VAL A 278 16.81 -5.97 -16.89
CA VAL A 278 15.39 -5.73 -16.64
C VAL A 278 14.64 -6.36 -17.81
N ALA A 279 13.72 -7.27 -17.51
CA ALA A 279 13.00 -8.04 -18.50
C ALA A 279 11.49 -7.91 -18.34
N ALA A 280 10.78 -7.71 -19.44
CA ALA A 280 9.37 -7.96 -19.55
C ALA A 280 9.16 -9.48 -19.50
N ASP A 281 8.33 -9.93 -18.57
CA ASP A 281 7.88 -11.31 -18.52
C ASP A 281 6.62 -11.45 -19.38
N LEU A 282 6.79 -12.11 -20.53
CA LEU A 282 5.73 -12.33 -21.53
C LEU A 282 4.91 -13.59 -21.22
N GLY A 283 5.23 -14.33 -20.16
CA GLY A 283 4.61 -15.60 -19.87
C GLY A 283 4.86 -16.63 -20.97
N MET A 284 3.80 -17.18 -21.54
CA MET A 284 3.88 -18.28 -22.52
C MET A 284 3.86 -17.81 -23.98
N VAL A 285 4.13 -16.52 -24.24
CA VAL A 285 4.29 -16.02 -25.62
C VAL A 285 5.41 -16.82 -26.31
N PRO A 286 5.18 -17.37 -27.51
CA PRO A 286 6.20 -18.08 -28.26
C PRO A 286 7.46 -17.23 -28.44
N VAL A 287 8.63 -17.85 -28.31
CA VAL A 287 9.93 -17.16 -28.49
C VAL A 287 9.99 -16.50 -29.86
N ASP A 288 9.53 -17.17 -30.92
CA ASP A 288 9.56 -16.64 -32.28
C ASP A 288 8.74 -15.35 -32.44
N ASP A 289 7.57 -15.28 -31.79
CA ASP A 289 6.72 -14.09 -31.79
C ASP A 289 7.41 -12.93 -31.04
N ALA A 290 8.04 -13.24 -29.89
CA ALA A 290 8.80 -12.27 -29.12
C ALA A 290 10.04 -11.76 -29.89
N LEU A 291 10.76 -12.64 -30.60
CA LEU A 291 11.89 -12.28 -31.45
C LEU A 291 11.45 -11.36 -32.58
N GLN A 292 10.38 -11.72 -33.27
CA GLN A 292 9.86 -10.93 -34.39
C GLN A 292 9.40 -9.54 -33.95
N ALA A 293 8.80 -9.42 -32.76
CA ALA A 293 8.32 -8.15 -32.23
C ALA A 293 9.45 -7.26 -31.68
N ALA A 294 10.35 -7.82 -30.87
CA ALA A 294 11.30 -7.03 -30.07
C ALA A 294 12.68 -6.88 -30.72
N ILE A 295 13.18 -7.94 -31.35
CA ILE A 295 14.56 -8.00 -31.91
C ILE A 295 14.60 -8.75 -33.25
N PRO A 296 13.90 -8.24 -34.29
CA PRO A 296 13.86 -8.90 -35.59
C PRO A 296 15.28 -9.03 -36.16
N GLY A 297 15.66 -10.26 -36.53
CA GLY A 297 16.99 -10.58 -37.05
C GLY A 297 18.06 -10.84 -35.97
N ALA A 298 17.69 -10.96 -34.70
CA ALA A 298 18.59 -11.39 -33.63
C ALA A 298 19.22 -12.76 -33.92
N THR A 299 20.44 -12.95 -33.42
CA THR A 299 21.14 -14.23 -33.48
C THR A 299 21.08 -14.94 -32.13
N ALA A 300 21.11 -16.27 -32.16
CA ALA A 300 21.22 -17.06 -30.95
C ALA A 300 22.59 -16.82 -30.29
N ALA A 301 22.58 -16.39 -29.03
CA ALA A 301 23.76 -16.22 -28.19
C ALA A 301 24.04 -17.45 -27.32
N GLY A 302 23.06 -18.35 -27.19
CA GLY A 302 23.12 -19.64 -26.51
C GLY A 302 21.88 -20.48 -26.85
N GLU A 303 21.70 -21.61 -26.16
CA GLU A 303 20.57 -22.53 -26.43
C GLU A 303 19.19 -21.90 -26.16
N ILE A 304 19.14 -20.95 -25.23
CA ILE A 304 17.89 -20.35 -24.72
C ILE A 304 17.89 -18.82 -24.76
N ILE A 305 18.89 -18.20 -25.41
CA ILE A 305 19.12 -16.75 -25.39
C ILE A 305 19.38 -16.24 -26.79
N TRP A 306 18.72 -15.15 -27.17
CA TRP A 306 18.93 -14.42 -28.41
C TRP A 306 19.20 -12.95 -28.08
N THR A 307 20.15 -12.33 -28.78
CA THR A 307 20.52 -10.94 -28.52
C THR A 307 20.64 -10.10 -29.79
N LEU A 308 20.45 -8.79 -29.61
CA LEU A 308 20.69 -7.79 -30.65
C LEU A 308 21.34 -6.55 -30.00
N PRO A 309 22.47 -6.05 -30.51
CA PRO A 309 23.11 -4.86 -29.98
C PRO A 309 22.18 -3.64 -29.99
N ALA A 310 22.25 -2.84 -28.92
CA ALA A 310 21.52 -1.60 -28.77
C ALA A 310 22.48 -0.41 -28.61
N ALA A 311 21.97 0.81 -28.77
CA ALA A 311 22.75 2.02 -28.54
C ALA A 311 23.33 2.03 -27.11
N PRO A 312 24.62 2.35 -26.92
CA PRO A 312 25.23 2.34 -25.59
C PRO A 312 24.58 3.39 -24.68
N LEU A 313 24.66 3.18 -23.37
CA LEU A 313 24.27 4.16 -22.35
C LEU A 313 25.50 4.51 -21.54
N GLN A 314 25.91 5.78 -21.55
CA GLN A 314 27.12 6.25 -20.85
C GLN A 314 28.34 5.36 -21.18
N GLU A 315 28.58 5.10 -22.47
CA GLU A 315 29.67 4.25 -22.99
C GLU A 315 29.55 2.76 -22.60
N ARG A 316 28.55 2.36 -21.80
CA ARG A 316 28.29 0.96 -21.50
C ARG A 316 27.56 0.30 -22.67
N PRO A 317 28.12 -0.75 -23.27
CA PRO A 317 27.42 -1.53 -24.29
C PRO A 317 26.13 -2.12 -23.72
N ARG A 318 25.07 -2.07 -24.53
CA ARG A 318 23.75 -2.61 -24.20
C ARG A 318 23.30 -3.57 -25.28
N GLU A 319 22.51 -4.54 -24.88
CA GLU A 319 21.91 -5.53 -25.77
C GLU A 319 20.44 -5.67 -25.41
N ARG A 320 19.61 -5.76 -26.44
CA ARG A 320 18.27 -6.32 -26.30
C ARG A 320 18.38 -7.83 -26.30
N PHE A 321 17.53 -8.48 -25.53
CA PHE A 321 17.52 -9.94 -25.46
C PHE A 321 16.10 -10.51 -25.44
N VAL A 322 16.01 -11.76 -25.89
CA VAL A 322 14.90 -12.66 -25.61
C VAL A 322 15.49 -13.92 -24.98
N VAL A 323 14.86 -14.42 -23.91
CA VAL A 323 15.29 -15.60 -23.17
C VAL A 323 14.11 -16.52 -22.93
N ARG A 324 14.33 -17.83 -23.04
CA ARG A 324 13.41 -18.84 -22.54
C ARG A 324 13.89 -19.37 -21.19
N THR A 325 13.06 -19.28 -20.16
CA THR A 325 13.37 -19.77 -18.81
C THR A 325 13.15 -21.28 -18.69
N ALA A 326 13.65 -21.90 -17.61
CA ALA A 326 13.49 -23.33 -17.34
C ALA A 326 12.03 -23.77 -17.22
N ASP A 327 11.20 -22.92 -16.62
CA ASP A 327 9.76 -23.11 -16.50
C ASP A 327 8.99 -22.78 -17.80
N GLY A 328 9.71 -22.50 -18.88
CA GLY A 328 9.17 -22.35 -20.23
C GLY A 328 8.62 -20.98 -20.56
N ARG A 329 8.82 -19.98 -19.70
CA ARG A 329 8.39 -18.59 -19.94
C ARG A 329 9.35 -17.88 -20.89
N THR A 330 8.84 -16.87 -21.58
CA THR A 330 9.62 -16.00 -22.44
C THR A 330 9.82 -14.66 -21.76
N LEU A 331 11.08 -14.27 -21.61
CA LEU A 331 11.48 -12.95 -21.11
C LEU A 331 12.07 -12.15 -22.26
N MET A 332 11.80 -10.86 -22.32
CA MET A 332 12.47 -9.95 -23.25
C MET A 332 12.87 -8.67 -22.56
N GLY A 333 13.98 -8.05 -22.93
CA GLY A 333 14.36 -6.81 -22.28
C GLY A 333 15.67 -6.21 -22.74
N CYS A 334 16.23 -5.38 -21.88
CA CYS A 334 17.49 -4.69 -22.08
C CYS A 334 18.48 -5.11 -20.99
N ALA A 335 19.69 -5.43 -21.39
CA ALA A 335 20.79 -5.77 -20.51
C ALA A 335 22.03 -4.94 -20.86
N THR A 336 22.94 -4.79 -19.89
CA THR A 336 24.30 -4.35 -20.18
C THR A 336 25.13 -5.54 -20.66
N SER A 337 25.96 -5.40 -21.71
CA SER A 337 26.46 -6.57 -22.45
C SER A 337 27.33 -7.54 -21.63
N LYS A 338 28.01 -7.09 -20.57
CA LYS A 338 28.78 -7.96 -19.66
C LYS A 338 27.93 -9.05 -19.01
N ALA A 339 26.63 -8.79 -18.91
CA ALA A 339 25.71 -9.51 -18.07
C ALA A 339 25.13 -10.77 -18.74
N ILE A 340 25.02 -10.77 -20.06
CA ILE A 340 24.63 -11.97 -20.83
C ILE A 340 25.85 -12.89 -21.03
N HIS A 341 27.06 -12.33 -21.02
CA HIS A 341 28.30 -13.06 -21.26
C HIS A 341 28.85 -13.80 -20.02
N SER A 342 28.33 -13.52 -18.81
CA SER A 342 28.70 -14.21 -17.57
C SER A 342 27.95 -15.53 -17.32
N GLY A 343 27.00 -15.90 -18.18
CA GLY A 343 26.25 -17.16 -18.08
C GLY A 343 26.93 -18.38 -18.74
N ARG A 344 28.26 -18.37 -18.89
CA ARG A 344 29.03 -19.49 -19.45
C ARG A 344 29.58 -20.42 -18.37
#